data_AF-A0ABD0UEZ9-F1
#
_entry.id   AF-A0ABD0UEZ9-F1
#
_cell.length_a   1.000
_cell.length_b   1.000
_cell.length_c   1.000
_cell.angle_alpha   90.00
_cell.angle_beta   90.00
_cell.angle_gamma   90.00
#
_symmetry.space_group_name_H-M   'P 1'
#
loop_
_entity.id
_entity.type
_entity.pdbx_description
1 polymer ?
#
loop_
_entity_poly.entity_id
_entity_poly.type
_entity_poly.pdbx_seq_one_letter_code
_entity_poly.pdbx_strand_id
1 'polypeptide(L)'
;MKRLILRHCHSPPQINSIQSPLRSKFLSLCDSGDLLTAILLLNSADRCLLPSEPIIFASLLQASTRSFSFPFGLQIHSHILKAGLDADRFIGNSLLSFYFKLCPDISVTRKVFDVLPVKDIISWTSMVSGYVRAGLPVESLKVFISMSDFGVEPNAFTLSSAVKACSGMQNLGLGQCFHGKVMVRGFSSNRVISSALVDMYGRNSEIEDARKLFVELPEPDAICWTSVISAFTQNDRFEEALGFFHSMLQRITGLVPDEFLLGTVLSALGNLARSRQGKEAHAKVITSGLSGRVVVESSIIDMYAKCGIVDDSRQVFDRMENKNAVSWCALLGGYCQNGNFKAVLDLFQEMDADDDQYSFSTVLRACSGLSAVMQGKELHCHFLRIKGGRNVVIESALVDLYAKCGLVSYAHRVFSNATTKNLITWNAMICGFAQNGQAGQAIEMFNDMIKGEQGQTM
;
A
#
# COMPACT_ATOMS: atom_id res chain seq x y z
N MET A 1 41.63 -13.77 41.15
CA MET A 1 42.68 -14.06 40.13
C MET A 1 42.02 -14.19 38.75
N LYS A 2 41.82 -13.07 38.05
CA LYS A 2 41.61 -12.94 36.59
C LYS A 2 41.88 -11.47 36.27
N ARG A 3 42.99 -11.22 35.57
CA ARG A 3 43.59 -9.90 35.32
C ARG A 3 42.74 -9.13 34.31
N LEU A 4 42.27 -7.95 34.72
CA LEU A 4 41.91 -6.85 33.82
C LEU A 4 43.17 -6.40 33.07
N ILE A 5 43.18 -6.54 31.75
CA ILE A 5 44.11 -5.82 30.87
C ILE A 5 43.30 -4.71 30.21
N LEU A 6 43.27 -3.55 30.86
CA LEU A 6 43.01 -2.27 30.20
C LEU A 6 44.22 -1.98 29.31
N ARG A 7 44.15 -2.32 28.02
CA ARG A 7 45.06 -1.74 27.02
C ARG A 7 44.55 -0.32 26.74
N HIS A 8 45.15 0.66 27.39
CA HIS A 8 45.10 2.04 26.93
C HIS A 8 45.81 2.13 25.57
N CYS A 9 45.03 2.08 24.49
CA CYS A 9 45.48 2.56 23.20
C CYS A 9 45.47 4.09 23.23
N HIS A 10 46.59 4.70 23.60
CA HIS A 10 46.88 6.04 23.10
C HIS A 10 47.05 5.93 21.59
N SER A 11 46.06 6.39 20.83
CA SER A 11 46.14 6.52 19.38
C SER A 11 47.20 7.59 19.04
N PRO A 12 48.27 7.26 18.30
CA PRO A 12 49.27 8.25 17.91
C PRO A 12 48.66 9.27 16.93
N PRO A 13 49.12 10.54 16.94
CA PRO A 13 48.55 11.63 16.16
C PRO A 13 48.55 11.40 14.63
N GLN A 14 49.30 10.42 14.12
CA GLN A 14 49.36 10.04 12.70
C GLN A 14 48.18 9.16 12.22
N ILE A 15 47.43 8.50 13.11
CA ILE A 15 46.28 7.66 12.69
C ILE A 15 45.07 8.53 12.32
N ASN A 16 44.85 9.61 13.08
CA ASN A 16 43.75 10.54 12.84
C ASN A 16 43.90 11.29 11.50
N SER A 17 45.13 11.51 11.01
CA SER A 17 45.37 12.16 9.71
C SER A 17 45.09 11.26 8.50
N ILE A 18 45.10 9.93 8.65
CA ILE A 18 44.83 8.96 7.57
C ILE A 18 43.34 8.55 7.54
N GLN A 19 42.65 8.62 8.68
CA GLN A 19 41.22 8.33 8.75
C GLN A 19 40.34 9.40 8.07
N SER A 20 40.75 10.67 8.05
CA SER A 20 39.94 11.76 7.46
C SER A 20 39.76 11.65 5.94
N PRO A 21 40.79 11.32 5.13
CA PRO A 21 40.65 11.13 3.68
C PRO A 21 39.91 9.84 3.32
N LEU A 22 40.06 8.77 4.11
CA LEU A 22 39.31 7.53 3.94
C LEU A 22 37.83 7.74 4.25
N ARG A 23 37.51 8.47 5.32
CA ARG A 23 36.13 8.84 5.69
C ARG A 23 35.43 9.63 4.60
N SER A 24 36.06 10.69 4.08
CA SER A 24 35.46 11.50 3.00
C SER A 24 35.25 10.67 1.73
N LYS A 25 36.17 9.75 1.43
CA LYS A 25 36.02 8.80 0.32
C LYS A 25 34.85 7.84 0.52
N PHE A 26 34.65 7.27 1.72
CA PHE A 26 33.49 6.41 2.00
C PHE A 26 32.17 7.15 1.88
N LEU A 27 32.05 8.35 2.45
CA LEU A 27 30.83 9.16 2.34
C LEU A 27 30.55 9.55 0.89
N SER A 28 31.57 9.97 0.15
CA SER A 28 31.45 10.27 -1.28
C SER A 28 31.00 9.05 -2.10
N LEU A 29 31.48 7.85 -1.78
CA LEU A 29 31.06 6.61 -2.46
C LEU A 29 29.62 6.21 -2.10
N CYS A 30 29.18 6.48 -0.87
CA CYS A 30 27.78 6.31 -0.47
C CYS A 30 26.86 7.27 -1.23
N ASP A 31 27.31 8.52 -1.40
CA ASP A 31 26.57 9.57 -2.11
C ASP A 31 26.54 9.31 -3.62
N SER A 32 27.61 8.76 -4.20
CA SER A 32 27.66 8.39 -5.62
C SER A 32 26.98 7.05 -5.93
N GLY A 33 26.59 6.27 -4.92
CA GLY A 33 25.94 4.97 -5.08
C GLY A 33 26.87 3.82 -5.47
N ASP A 34 28.19 4.03 -5.50
CA ASP A 34 29.17 2.99 -5.84
C ASP A 34 29.48 2.09 -4.62
N LEU A 35 28.48 1.28 -4.28
CA LEU A 35 28.51 0.33 -3.17
C LEU A 35 29.55 -0.78 -3.35
N LEU A 36 29.83 -1.17 -4.59
CA LEU A 36 30.80 -2.23 -4.89
C LEU A 36 32.20 -1.78 -4.49
N THR A 37 32.61 -0.58 -4.93
CA THR A 37 33.92 0.00 -4.57
C THR A 37 34.01 0.25 -3.06
N ALA A 38 32.93 0.72 -2.42
CA ALA A 38 32.89 0.91 -0.98
C ALA A 38 33.10 -0.42 -0.21
N ILE A 39 32.48 -1.51 -0.67
CA ILE A 39 32.64 -2.84 -0.05
C ILE A 39 34.01 -3.43 -0.31
N LEU A 40 34.56 -3.27 -1.52
CA LEU A 40 35.93 -3.68 -1.81
C LEU A 40 36.92 -2.94 -0.90
N LEU A 41 36.73 -1.64 -0.69
CA LEU A 41 37.53 -0.84 0.24
C LEU A 41 37.38 -1.34 1.70
N LEU A 42 36.17 -1.67 2.13
CA LEU A 42 35.89 -2.32 3.43
C LEU A 42 36.57 -3.68 3.60
N ASN A 43 36.59 -4.50 2.55
CA ASN A 43 37.17 -5.84 2.57
C ASN A 43 38.71 -5.82 2.50
N SER A 44 39.29 -4.79 1.89
CA SER A 44 40.74 -4.60 1.73
C SER A 44 41.38 -3.76 2.85
N ALA A 45 40.58 -3.01 3.62
CA ALA A 45 41.08 -2.26 4.75
C ALA A 45 41.53 -3.18 5.89
N ASP A 46 42.74 -2.95 6.39
CA ASP A 46 43.25 -3.61 7.58
C ASP A 46 42.36 -3.29 8.79
N ARG A 47 42.22 -4.23 9.75
CA ARG A 47 41.32 -4.04 10.91
C ARG A 47 41.57 -2.75 11.70
N CYS A 48 42.81 -2.25 11.71
CA CYS A 48 43.20 -1.00 12.39
C CYS A 48 42.89 0.27 11.57
N LEU A 49 42.64 0.15 10.27
CA LEU A 49 42.33 1.24 9.34
C LEU A 49 40.83 1.31 9.01
N LEU A 50 40.05 0.30 9.40
CA LEU A 50 38.60 0.32 9.27
C LEU A 50 38.02 1.53 10.01
N PRO A 51 37.07 2.26 9.40
CA PRO A 51 36.40 3.34 10.11
C PRO A 51 35.63 2.77 11.29
N SER A 52 35.95 3.18 12.51
CA SER A 52 35.21 2.78 13.71
C SER A 52 33.98 3.66 13.96
N GLU A 53 33.68 4.61 13.07
CA GLU A 53 32.58 5.56 13.24
C GLU A 53 31.24 4.91 12.83
N PRO A 54 30.26 4.82 13.75
CA PRO A 54 28.92 4.29 13.48
C PRO A 54 28.23 4.90 12.26
N ILE A 55 28.50 6.18 11.98
CA ILE A 55 27.88 6.93 10.90
C ILE A 55 28.22 6.37 9.52
N ILE A 56 29.42 5.83 9.33
CA ILE A 56 29.85 5.30 8.03
C ILE A 56 29.08 4.01 7.71
N PHE A 57 28.97 3.11 8.68
CA PHE A 57 28.19 1.89 8.53
C PHE A 57 26.70 2.16 8.32
N ALA A 58 26.14 3.13 9.05
CA ALA A 58 24.75 3.56 8.84
C ALA A 58 24.50 4.11 7.43
N SER A 59 25.40 4.95 6.93
CA SER A 59 25.34 5.48 5.55
C SER A 59 25.43 4.37 4.50
N LEU A 60 26.30 3.37 4.72
CA LEU A 60 26.43 2.21 3.83
C LEU A 60 25.19 1.31 3.85
N LEU A 61 24.59 1.08 5.02
CA LEU A 61 23.30 0.38 5.14
C LEU A 61 22.19 1.15 4.43
N GLN A 62 22.16 2.48 4.57
CA GLN A 62 21.20 3.33 3.87
C GLN A 62 21.40 3.28 2.35
N ALA A 63 22.64 3.34 1.86
CA ALA A 63 22.96 3.19 0.45
C ALA A 63 22.53 1.82 -0.08
N SER A 64 22.80 0.74 0.67
CA SER A 64 22.34 -0.62 0.32
C SER A 64 20.81 -0.73 0.27
N THR A 65 20.14 -0.02 1.17
CA THR A 65 18.67 0.08 1.21
C THR A 65 18.10 0.84 0.01
N ARG A 66 18.80 1.88 -0.47
CA ARG A 66 18.43 2.65 -1.66
C ARG A 66 18.68 1.87 -2.95
N SER A 67 19.75 1.09 -3.01
CA SER A 67 20.09 0.24 -4.16
C SER A 67 19.39 -1.12 -4.14
N PHE A 68 18.50 -1.37 -3.17
CA PHE A 68 17.84 -2.65 -2.95
C PHE A 68 18.78 -3.87 -2.89
N SER A 69 20.03 -3.70 -2.42
CA SER A 69 21.02 -4.77 -2.35
C SER A 69 21.08 -5.40 -0.97
N PHE A 70 20.32 -6.48 -0.78
CA PHE A 70 20.34 -7.25 0.46
C PHE A 70 21.70 -7.94 0.72
N PRO A 71 22.39 -8.55 -0.27
CA PRO A 71 23.69 -9.18 -0.04
C PRO A 71 24.77 -8.21 0.47
N PHE A 72 24.77 -6.98 -0.03
CA PHE A 72 25.69 -5.94 0.42
C PHE A 72 25.43 -5.52 1.85
N GLY A 73 24.17 -5.34 2.23
CA GLY A 73 23.83 -5.06 3.62
C GLY A 73 24.21 -6.19 4.60
N LEU A 74 24.15 -7.46 4.18
CA LEU A 74 24.64 -8.58 5.02
C LEU A 74 26.17 -8.55 5.20
N GLN A 75 26.92 -8.16 4.18
CA GLN A 75 28.38 -7.97 4.30
C GLN A 75 28.69 -6.82 5.27
N ILE A 76 27.97 -5.70 5.16
CA ILE A 76 28.11 -4.54 6.05
C ILE A 76 27.76 -4.93 7.49
N HIS A 77 26.68 -5.66 7.72
CA HIS A 77 26.31 -6.17 9.04
C HIS A 77 27.39 -7.11 9.61
N SER A 78 28.01 -7.95 8.78
CA SER A 78 29.14 -8.80 9.20
C SER A 78 30.35 -7.96 9.63
N HIS A 79 30.62 -6.84 8.95
CA HIS A 79 31.68 -5.90 9.34
C HIS A 79 31.34 -5.15 10.63
N ILE A 80 30.09 -4.74 10.84
CA ILE A 80 29.61 -4.15 12.09
C ILE A 80 29.91 -5.08 13.28
N LEU A 81 29.56 -6.37 13.15
CA LEU A 81 29.82 -7.38 14.18
C LEU A 81 31.32 -7.56 14.43
N LYS A 82 32.14 -7.60 13.38
CA LYS A 82 33.60 -7.72 13.51
C LYS A 82 34.25 -6.48 14.14
N ALA A 83 33.68 -5.31 13.91
CA ALA A 83 34.12 -4.04 14.49
C ALA A 83 33.64 -3.85 15.94
N GLY A 84 32.77 -4.72 16.45
CA GLY A 84 32.20 -4.61 17.80
C GLY A 84 31.24 -3.43 17.95
N LEU A 85 30.61 -3.01 16.85
CA LEU A 85 29.67 -1.88 16.83
C LEU A 85 28.20 -2.33 16.90
N ASP A 86 27.95 -3.61 17.15
CA ASP A 86 26.62 -4.21 17.31
C ASP A 86 25.88 -3.74 18.57
N ALA A 87 26.62 -3.22 19.55
CA ALA A 87 26.05 -2.57 20.72
C ALA A 87 25.69 -1.09 20.52
N ASP A 88 26.08 -0.49 19.38
CA ASP A 88 25.80 0.91 19.09
C ASP A 88 24.31 1.13 18.73
N ARG A 89 23.66 2.05 19.44
CA ARG A 89 22.21 2.32 19.27
C ARG A 89 21.87 2.80 17.86
N PHE A 90 22.75 3.60 17.24
CA PHE A 90 22.50 4.22 15.94
C PHE A 90 22.59 3.16 14.85
N ILE A 91 23.61 2.29 14.92
CA ILE A 91 23.74 1.16 14.01
C ILE A 91 22.60 0.17 14.18
N GLY A 92 22.22 -0.14 15.42
CA GLY A 92 21.05 -0.99 15.71
C GLY A 92 19.79 -0.48 14.99
N ASN A 93 19.49 0.82 15.11
CA ASN A 93 18.36 1.43 14.42
C ASN A 93 18.49 1.40 12.89
N SER A 94 19.69 1.62 12.34
CA SER A 94 19.95 1.49 10.90
C SER A 94 19.76 0.06 10.39
N LEU A 95 20.19 -0.95 11.16
CA LEU A 95 19.99 -2.36 10.84
C LEU A 95 18.51 -2.72 10.82
N LEU A 96 17.72 -2.28 11.81
CA LEU A 96 16.27 -2.49 11.81
C LEU A 96 15.62 -1.93 10.54
N SER A 97 15.97 -0.69 10.17
CA SER A 97 15.46 -0.07 8.94
C SER A 97 15.85 -0.84 7.67
N PHE A 98 17.09 -1.34 7.60
CA PHE A 98 17.58 -2.16 6.49
C PHE A 98 16.81 -3.48 6.39
N TYR A 99 16.70 -4.22 7.49
CA TYR A 99 16.06 -5.53 7.52
C TYR A 99 14.56 -5.45 7.23
N PHE A 100 13.82 -4.50 7.82
CA PHE A 100 12.40 -4.34 7.49
C PHE A 100 12.15 -4.02 6.01
N LYS A 101 13.09 -3.33 5.36
CA LYS A 101 12.89 -2.89 3.97
C LYS A 101 13.30 -3.95 2.95
N LEU A 102 14.31 -4.77 3.23
CA LEU A 102 14.89 -5.69 2.24
C LEU A 102 14.78 -7.17 2.61
N CYS A 103 14.49 -7.51 3.86
CA CYS A 103 14.40 -8.90 4.29
C CYS A 103 12.95 -9.41 4.12
N PRO A 104 12.74 -10.49 3.35
CA PRO A 104 11.41 -11.10 3.24
C PRO A 104 10.93 -11.73 4.56
N ASP A 105 11.87 -12.20 5.39
CA ASP A 105 11.57 -12.82 6.68
C ASP A 105 11.75 -11.82 7.83
N ILE A 106 10.63 -11.25 8.26
CA ILE A 106 10.55 -10.25 9.34
C ILE A 106 11.00 -10.84 10.70
N SER A 107 10.97 -12.17 10.87
CA SER A 107 11.47 -12.80 12.09
C SER A 107 12.96 -12.53 12.32
N VAL A 108 13.73 -12.29 11.25
CA VAL A 108 15.13 -11.87 11.35
C VAL A 108 15.23 -10.47 11.94
N THR A 109 14.36 -9.54 11.52
CA THR A 109 14.34 -8.18 12.09
C THR A 109 13.99 -8.20 13.58
N ARG A 110 13.06 -9.06 13.98
CA ARG A 110 12.72 -9.29 15.39
C ARG A 110 13.94 -9.74 16.21
N LYS A 111 14.70 -10.71 15.69
CA LYS A 111 15.94 -11.19 16.34
C LYS A 111 16.97 -10.06 16.49
N VAL A 112 17.17 -9.24 15.44
CA VAL A 112 18.07 -8.07 15.50
C VAL A 112 17.63 -7.10 16.59
N PHE A 113 16.33 -6.84 16.72
CA PHE A 113 15.80 -6.00 17.78
C PHE A 113 16.03 -6.61 19.17
N ASP A 114 15.77 -7.92 19.33
CA ASP A 114 15.86 -8.60 20.63
C ASP A 114 17.27 -8.52 21.21
N VAL A 115 18.30 -8.62 20.37
CA VAL A 115 19.70 -8.54 20.78
C VAL A 115 20.20 -7.11 21.03
N LEU A 116 19.44 -6.07 20.69
CA LEU A 116 19.86 -4.68 20.94
C LEU A 116 20.06 -4.46 22.46
N PRO A 117 21.25 -4.00 22.90
CA PRO A 117 21.50 -3.78 24.32
C PRO A 117 20.72 -2.60 24.88
N VAL A 118 20.42 -1.59 24.06
CA VAL A 118 19.57 -0.46 24.42
C VAL A 118 18.46 -0.34 23.39
N LYS A 119 17.21 -0.45 23.86
CA LYS A 119 15.99 -0.29 23.05
C LYS A 119 15.37 1.06 23.36
N ASP A 120 15.72 2.07 22.57
CA ASP A 120 15.19 3.43 22.70
C ASP A 120 13.90 3.64 21.90
N ILE A 121 13.30 4.84 22.02
CA ILE A 121 12.09 5.22 21.29
C ILE A 121 12.20 5.02 19.78
N ILE A 122 13.39 5.17 19.19
CA ILE A 122 13.59 5.02 17.74
C ILE A 122 13.54 3.55 17.36
N SER A 123 14.18 2.67 18.13
CA SER A 123 14.15 1.22 17.90
C SER A 123 12.72 0.68 17.99
N TRP A 124 11.96 1.08 19.02
CA TRP A 124 10.57 0.68 19.19
C TRP A 124 9.68 1.23 18.08
N THR A 125 9.83 2.51 17.72
CA THR A 125 9.09 3.13 16.61
C THR A 125 9.39 2.44 15.28
N SER A 126 10.64 2.02 15.05
CA SER A 126 11.04 1.27 13.86
C SER A 126 10.34 -0.09 13.79
N MET A 127 10.19 -0.78 14.93
CA MET A 127 9.43 -2.04 14.98
C MET A 127 7.94 -1.82 14.73
N VAL A 128 7.30 -0.88 15.42
CA VAL A 128 5.87 -0.59 15.26
C VAL A 128 5.56 -0.23 13.81
N SER A 129 6.30 0.74 13.24
CA SER A 129 6.11 1.16 11.84
C SER A 129 6.50 0.10 10.81
N GLY A 130 7.54 -0.68 11.08
CA GLY A 130 8.01 -1.77 10.23
C GLY A 130 6.96 -2.87 10.04
N TYR A 131 6.33 -3.31 11.13
CA TYR A 131 5.23 -4.30 11.07
C TYR A 131 4.01 -3.78 10.30
N VAL A 132 3.66 -2.49 10.41
CA VAL A 132 2.57 -1.89 9.60
C VAL A 132 2.91 -1.95 8.12
N ARG A 133 4.13 -1.55 7.74
CA ARG A 133 4.60 -1.58 6.35
C ARG A 133 4.66 -2.99 5.76
N ALA A 134 4.88 -3.98 6.62
CA ALA A 134 4.86 -5.39 6.26
C ALA A 134 3.45 -6.00 6.17
N GLY A 135 2.38 -5.23 6.40
CA GLY A 135 1.02 -5.75 6.37
C GLY A 135 0.65 -6.61 7.59
N LEU A 136 1.35 -6.43 8.72
CA LEU A 136 1.12 -7.16 9.98
C LEU A 136 0.66 -6.20 11.10
N PRO A 137 -0.54 -5.59 10.98
CA PRO A 137 -0.98 -4.56 11.91
C PRO A 137 -1.20 -5.07 13.34
N VAL A 138 -1.61 -6.34 13.51
CA VAL A 138 -1.80 -6.95 14.84
C VAL A 138 -0.46 -7.07 15.59
N GLU A 139 0.59 -7.54 14.91
CA GLU A 139 1.92 -7.64 15.50
C GLU A 139 2.52 -6.27 15.83
N SER A 140 2.24 -5.26 15.00
CA SER A 140 2.60 -3.87 15.30
C SER A 140 2.02 -3.40 16.63
N LEU A 141 0.73 -3.65 16.88
CA LEU A 141 0.08 -3.26 18.13
C LEU A 141 0.59 -4.07 19.34
N LYS A 142 0.91 -5.36 19.18
CA LYS A 142 1.56 -6.15 20.24
C LYS A 142 2.91 -5.55 20.63
N VAL A 143 3.70 -5.10 19.65
CA VAL A 143 4.97 -4.42 19.90
C VAL A 143 4.75 -3.07 20.59
N PHE A 144 3.72 -2.32 20.21
CA PHE A 144 3.35 -1.07 20.88
C PHE A 144 3.00 -1.29 22.36
N ILE A 145 2.23 -2.34 22.67
CA ILE A 145 1.92 -2.70 24.06
C ILE A 145 3.20 -3.07 24.81
N SER A 146 4.03 -3.93 24.23
CA SER A 146 5.31 -4.33 24.82
C SER A 146 6.24 -3.13 25.10
N MET A 147 6.24 -2.14 24.22
CA MET A 147 6.98 -0.88 24.41
C MET A 147 6.48 -0.10 25.64
N SER A 148 5.16 -0.04 25.81
CA SER A 148 4.52 0.63 26.94
C SER A 148 4.81 -0.11 28.25
N ASP A 149 4.75 -1.45 28.23
CA ASP A 149 5.09 -2.30 29.38
C ASP A 149 6.57 -2.20 29.76
N PHE A 150 7.45 -1.98 28.77
CA PHE A 150 8.87 -1.69 28.97
C PHE A 150 9.12 -0.26 29.52
N GLY A 151 8.08 0.56 29.65
CA GLY A 151 8.16 1.92 30.19
C GLY A 151 8.68 2.96 29.20
N VAL A 152 8.72 2.66 27.90
CA VAL A 152 9.14 3.63 26.88
C VAL A 152 7.91 4.35 26.34
N GLU A 153 7.92 5.67 26.47
CA GLU A 153 6.77 6.49 26.10
C GLU A 153 6.69 6.75 24.59
N PRO A 154 5.52 6.53 23.96
CA PRO A 154 5.38 6.70 22.52
C PRO A 154 5.36 8.17 22.11
N ASN A 155 6.05 8.46 21.01
CA ASN A 155 6.02 9.78 20.39
C ASN A 155 4.92 9.85 19.31
N ALA A 156 4.75 11.02 18.68
CA ALA A 156 3.75 11.21 17.63
C ALA A 156 3.90 10.24 16.44
N PHE A 157 5.13 9.86 16.07
CA PHE A 157 5.37 8.90 14.99
C PHE A 157 4.98 7.47 15.38
N THR A 158 5.27 7.06 16.63
CA THR A 158 4.85 5.76 17.16
C THR A 158 3.33 5.65 17.19
N LEU A 159 2.65 6.67 17.72
CA LEU A 159 1.19 6.72 17.77
C LEU A 159 0.56 6.78 16.37
N SER A 160 1.13 7.57 15.45
CA SER A 160 0.69 7.61 14.04
C SER A 160 0.79 6.22 13.39
N SER A 161 1.84 5.46 13.69
CA SER A 161 1.99 4.08 13.21
C SER A 161 0.93 3.14 13.80
N ALA A 162 0.63 3.24 15.10
CA ALA A 162 -0.43 2.46 15.73
C ALA A 162 -1.82 2.80 15.19
N VAL A 163 -2.11 4.08 14.94
CA VAL A 163 -3.34 4.54 14.28
C VAL A 163 -3.46 3.96 12.87
N LYS A 164 -2.37 3.96 12.08
CA LYS A 164 -2.34 3.33 10.75
C LYS A 164 -2.57 1.82 10.82
N ALA A 165 -2.09 1.14 11.86
CA ALA A 165 -2.40 -0.27 12.09
C ALA A 165 -3.91 -0.48 12.30
N CYS A 166 -4.56 0.38 13.08
CA CYS A 166 -6.02 0.34 13.30
C CYS A 166 -6.80 0.62 12.02
N SER A 167 -6.36 1.61 11.22
CA SER A 167 -6.90 1.92 9.90
C SER A 167 -6.86 0.70 8.97
N GLY A 168 -5.71 0.01 8.89
CA GLY A 168 -5.54 -1.19 8.08
C GLY A 168 -6.38 -2.39 8.53
N MET A 169 -6.74 -2.47 9.81
CA MET A 169 -7.63 -3.52 10.35
C MET A 169 -9.11 -3.14 10.31
N GLN A 170 -9.45 -1.90 9.92
CA GLN A 170 -10.81 -1.34 10.04
C GLN A 170 -11.41 -1.54 11.44
N ASN A 171 -10.59 -1.32 12.47
CA ASN A 171 -11.03 -1.39 13.87
C ASN A 171 -11.18 0.01 14.45
N LEU A 172 -12.38 0.59 14.27
CA LEU A 172 -12.72 1.93 14.73
C LEU A 172 -12.53 2.10 16.24
N GLY A 173 -12.96 1.12 17.05
CA GLY A 173 -12.89 1.21 18.51
C GLY A 173 -11.44 1.33 19.04
N LEU A 174 -10.52 0.54 18.50
CA LEU A 174 -9.09 0.70 18.80
C LEU A 174 -8.54 2.03 18.28
N GLY A 175 -8.94 2.45 17.08
CA GLY A 175 -8.57 3.75 16.52
C GLY A 175 -8.97 4.93 17.42
N GLN A 176 -10.19 4.90 17.97
CA GLN A 176 -10.69 5.90 18.92
C GLN A 176 -9.92 5.87 20.25
N CYS A 177 -9.54 4.68 20.74
CA CYS A 177 -8.69 4.57 21.94
C CYS A 177 -7.32 5.25 21.72
N PHE A 178 -6.70 5.00 20.56
CA PHE A 178 -5.45 5.68 20.20
C PHE A 178 -5.64 7.18 20.03
N HIS A 179 -6.73 7.63 19.39
CA HIS A 179 -7.06 9.05 19.29
C HIS A 179 -7.15 9.69 20.69
N GLY A 180 -7.83 9.06 21.65
CA GLY A 180 -7.84 9.54 23.04
C GLY A 180 -6.42 9.68 23.63
N LYS A 181 -5.53 8.71 23.36
CA LYS A 181 -4.11 8.77 23.75
C LYS A 181 -3.37 9.94 23.09
N VAL A 182 -3.66 10.27 21.83
CA VAL A 182 -3.11 11.45 21.13
C VAL A 182 -3.48 12.73 21.85
N MET A 183 -4.76 12.87 22.23
CA MET A 183 -5.28 14.05 22.92
C MET A 183 -4.63 14.22 24.29
N VAL A 184 -4.59 13.17 25.11
CA VAL A 184 -3.99 13.21 26.46
C VAL A 184 -2.49 13.54 26.41
N ARG A 185 -1.80 13.17 25.33
CA ARG A 185 -0.37 13.46 25.14
C ARG A 185 -0.08 14.84 24.56
N GLY A 186 -1.11 15.62 24.21
CA GLY A 186 -0.94 16.95 23.62
C GLY A 186 -0.42 16.91 22.17
N PHE A 187 -0.69 15.83 21.43
CA PHE A 187 -0.29 15.71 20.02
C PHE A 187 -1.40 16.10 19.03
N SER A 188 -2.48 16.74 19.49
CA SER A 188 -3.65 17.10 18.67
C SER A 188 -3.31 18.00 17.47
N SER A 189 -2.34 18.90 17.61
CA SER A 189 -1.87 19.78 16.53
C SER A 189 -0.75 19.19 15.67
N ASN A 190 -0.35 17.94 15.89
CA ASN A 190 0.74 17.32 15.14
C ASN A 190 0.24 16.78 13.79
N ARG A 191 0.63 17.46 12.70
CA ARG A 191 0.25 17.14 11.31
C ARG A 191 0.42 15.66 10.90
N VAL A 192 1.47 14.99 11.38
CA VAL A 192 1.77 13.58 11.03
C VAL A 192 0.75 12.61 11.66
N ILE A 193 0.28 12.90 12.87
CA ILE A 193 -0.73 12.05 13.50
C ILE A 193 -2.14 12.47 13.12
N SER A 194 -2.39 13.77 12.90
CA SER A 194 -3.69 14.25 12.40
C SER A 194 -4.01 13.68 11.02
N SER A 195 -3.04 13.65 10.09
CA SER A 195 -3.21 12.96 8.79
C SER A 195 -3.50 11.47 8.94
N ALA A 196 -2.83 10.78 9.86
CA ALA A 196 -3.09 9.36 10.14
C ALA A 196 -4.48 9.12 10.77
N LEU A 197 -4.95 10.02 11.63
CA LEU A 197 -6.29 9.96 12.21
C LEU A 197 -7.36 10.23 11.15
N VAL A 198 -7.16 11.20 10.26
CA VAL A 198 -8.06 11.48 9.13
C VAL A 198 -8.19 10.26 8.22
N ASP A 199 -7.09 9.60 7.85
CA ASP A 199 -7.12 8.33 7.09
C ASP A 199 -7.84 7.23 7.88
N MET A 200 -7.57 7.08 9.19
CA MET A 200 -8.21 6.07 10.03
C MET A 200 -9.73 6.25 10.10
N TYR A 201 -10.21 7.45 10.39
CA TYR A 201 -11.65 7.73 10.42
C TYR A 201 -12.28 7.57 9.02
N GLY A 202 -11.59 8.04 7.97
CA GLY A 202 -12.03 7.88 6.58
C GLY A 202 -12.21 6.41 6.19
N ARG A 203 -11.27 5.52 6.51
CA ARG A 203 -11.37 4.09 6.19
C ARG A 203 -12.40 3.32 7.02
N ASN A 204 -12.81 3.87 8.15
CA ASN A 204 -13.86 3.30 8.99
C ASN A 204 -15.23 3.97 8.75
N SER A 205 -15.38 4.67 7.61
CA SER A 205 -16.62 5.35 7.20
C SER A 205 -17.14 6.45 8.14
N GLU A 206 -16.31 6.92 9.07
CA GLU A 206 -16.62 8.01 10.00
C GLU A 206 -16.12 9.36 9.45
N ILE A 207 -16.65 9.73 8.28
CA ILE A 207 -16.12 10.84 7.48
C ILE A 207 -16.28 12.21 8.15
N GLU A 208 -17.32 12.39 8.98
CA GLU A 208 -17.55 13.66 9.67
C GLU A 208 -16.55 13.90 10.81
N ASP A 209 -16.06 12.85 11.46
CA ASP A 209 -14.98 12.97 12.45
C ASP A 209 -13.64 13.24 11.77
N ALA A 210 -13.38 12.62 10.60
CA ALA A 210 -12.25 12.98 9.77
C ALA A 210 -12.28 14.47 9.35
N ARG A 211 -13.46 15.00 9.01
CA ARG A 211 -13.65 16.42 8.70
C ARG A 211 -13.31 17.31 9.89
N LYS A 212 -13.87 17.04 11.07
CA LYS A 212 -13.64 17.85 12.28
C LYS A 212 -12.15 17.94 12.60
N LEU A 213 -11.46 16.80 12.59
CA LEU A 213 -10.01 16.74 12.82
C LEU A 213 -9.21 17.60 11.84
N PHE A 214 -9.59 17.58 10.57
CA PHE A 214 -8.91 18.40 9.56
C PHE A 214 -9.19 19.89 9.73
N VAL A 215 -10.44 20.27 10.02
CA VAL A 215 -10.84 21.68 10.20
C VAL A 215 -10.22 22.31 11.44
N GLU A 216 -10.08 21.53 12.52
CA GLU A 216 -9.44 21.97 13.77
C GLU A 216 -7.91 22.05 13.67
N LEU A 217 -7.30 21.47 12.63
CA LEU A 217 -5.85 21.46 12.49
C LEU A 217 -5.33 22.85 12.04
N PRO A 218 -4.46 23.49 12.83
CA PRO A 218 -3.85 24.75 12.42
C PRO A 218 -2.83 24.50 11.30
N GLU A 219 -2.87 25.33 10.25
CA GLU A 219 -1.92 25.32 9.14
C GLU A 219 -1.63 23.92 8.54
N PRO A 220 -2.67 23.24 7.99
CA PRO A 220 -2.50 21.93 7.38
C PRO A 220 -1.51 21.98 6.22
N ASP A 221 -0.52 21.08 6.24
CA ASP A 221 0.43 20.89 5.14
C ASP A 221 -0.16 20.06 4.00
N ALA A 222 0.59 19.91 2.91
CA ALA A 222 0.15 19.16 1.74
C ALA A 222 -0.28 17.71 2.07
N ILE A 223 0.37 17.06 3.04
CA ILE A 223 0.04 15.68 3.44
C ILE A 223 -1.34 15.64 4.12
N CYS A 224 -1.63 16.61 4.98
CA CYS A 224 -2.95 16.73 5.63
C CYS A 224 -4.06 16.95 4.61
N TRP A 225 -3.85 17.83 3.62
CA TRP A 225 -4.79 18.06 2.53
C TRP A 225 -5.01 16.81 1.68
N THR A 226 -3.95 16.12 1.27
CA THR A 226 -4.08 14.86 0.52
C THR A 226 -4.86 13.82 1.33
N SER A 227 -4.61 13.72 2.64
CA SER A 227 -5.31 12.77 3.52
C SER A 227 -6.82 13.03 3.58
N VAL A 228 -7.25 14.29 3.75
CA VAL A 228 -8.69 14.61 3.78
C VAL A 228 -9.33 14.43 2.41
N ILE A 229 -8.66 14.82 1.32
CA ILE A 229 -9.19 14.64 -0.04
C ILE A 229 -9.36 13.14 -0.34
N SER A 230 -8.37 12.30 -0.01
CA SER A 230 -8.47 10.85 -0.17
C SER A 230 -9.56 10.24 0.70
N ALA A 231 -9.70 10.66 1.97
CA ALA A 231 -10.76 10.17 2.85
C ALA A 231 -12.16 10.46 2.29
N PHE A 232 -12.38 11.66 1.75
CA PHE A 232 -13.66 12.05 1.15
C PHE A 232 -13.92 11.33 -0.18
N THR A 233 -12.91 11.19 -1.04
CA THR A 233 -13.04 10.43 -2.30
C THR A 233 -13.35 8.96 -2.05
N GLN A 234 -12.74 8.33 -1.04
CA GLN A 234 -12.99 6.92 -0.69
C GLN A 234 -14.38 6.67 -0.11
N ASN A 235 -15.06 7.70 0.40
CA ASN A 235 -16.41 7.62 0.94
C ASN A 235 -17.46 8.21 -0.03
N ASP A 236 -17.15 8.24 -1.33
CA ASP A 236 -18.03 8.73 -2.40
C ASP A 236 -18.49 10.20 -2.26
N ARG A 237 -17.82 11.00 -1.41
CA ARG A 237 -18.09 12.44 -1.20
C ARG A 237 -17.28 13.29 -2.19
N PHE A 238 -17.40 12.98 -3.47
CA PHE A 238 -16.53 13.51 -4.53
C PHE A 238 -16.56 15.04 -4.66
N GLU A 239 -17.74 15.66 -4.55
CA GLU A 239 -17.88 17.13 -4.64
C GLU A 239 -17.09 17.84 -3.54
N GLU A 240 -17.13 17.31 -2.33
CA GLU A 240 -16.43 17.88 -1.18
C GLU A 240 -14.94 17.61 -1.24
N ALA A 241 -14.53 16.43 -1.73
CA ALA A 241 -13.13 16.15 -2.02
C ALA A 241 -12.56 17.19 -3.01
N LEU A 242 -13.31 17.50 -4.07
CA LEU A 242 -12.93 18.56 -5.01
C LEU A 242 -12.96 19.95 -4.36
N GLY A 243 -13.90 20.23 -3.45
CA GLY A 243 -13.94 21.46 -2.66
C GLY A 243 -12.69 21.65 -1.78
N PHE A 244 -12.23 20.58 -1.11
CA PHE A 244 -10.97 20.58 -0.37
C PHE A 244 -9.77 20.78 -1.30
N PHE A 245 -9.76 20.13 -2.48
CA PHE A 245 -8.69 20.33 -3.46
C PHE A 245 -8.59 21.78 -3.95
N HIS A 246 -9.72 22.43 -4.27
CA HIS A 246 -9.73 23.85 -4.64
C HIS A 246 -9.24 24.74 -3.49
N SER A 247 -9.67 24.44 -2.25
CA SER A 247 -9.22 25.16 -1.06
C SER A 247 -7.72 25.02 -0.81
N MET A 248 -7.15 23.83 -1.05
CA MET A 248 -5.72 23.56 -0.98
C MET A 248 -4.94 24.43 -1.97
N LEU A 249 -5.38 24.48 -3.23
CA LEU A 249 -4.73 25.26 -4.29
C LEU A 249 -4.76 26.78 -4.01
N GLN A 250 -5.81 27.27 -3.36
CA GLN A 250 -5.91 28.69 -2.97
C GLN A 250 -5.04 29.04 -1.76
N ARG A 251 -4.90 28.13 -0.80
CA ARG A 251 -4.16 28.38 0.44
C ARG A 251 -2.65 28.15 0.33
N ILE A 252 -2.22 27.24 -0.56
CA ILE A 252 -0.80 26.89 -0.71
C ILE A 252 -0.28 27.38 -2.06
N THR A 253 0.33 28.57 -2.06
CA THR A 253 0.91 29.17 -3.27
C THR A 253 2.10 28.37 -3.79
N GLY A 254 2.13 28.09 -5.10
CA GLY A 254 3.24 27.39 -5.74
C GLY A 254 3.26 25.86 -5.51
N LEU A 255 2.21 25.30 -4.91
CA LEU A 255 2.09 23.86 -4.72
C LEU A 255 1.98 23.14 -6.07
N VAL A 256 2.79 22.10 -6.24
CA VAL A 256 2.64 21.11 -7.31
C VAL A 256 2.07 19.83 -6.68
N PRO A 257 0.80 19.48 -6.95
CA PRO A 257 0.23 18.20 -6.54
C PRO A 257 1.06 17.01 -7.03
N ASP A 258 1.25 16.01 -6.18
CA ASP A 258 1.92 14.77 -6.55
C ASP A 258 1.00 13.81 -7.34
N GLU A 259 1.56 12.71 -7.82
CA GLU A 259 0.85 11.70 -8.61
C GLU A 259 -0.34 11.06 -7.86
N PHE A 260 -0.25 10.93 -6.53
CA PHE A 260 -1.27 10.30 -5.69
C PHE A 260 -2.47 11.23 -5.49
N LEU A 261 -2.21 12.52 -5.22
CA LEU A 261 -3.25 13.52 -5.08
C LEU A 261 -4.00 13.72 -6.41
N LEU A 262 -3.27 13.86 -7.53
CA LEU A 262 -3.91 14.00 -8.84
C LEU A 262 -4.69 12.74 -9.23
N GLY A 263 -4.19 11.54 -8.93
CA GLY A 263 -4.95 10.30 -9.12
C GLY A 263 -6.26 10.28 -8.33
N THR A 264 -6.22 10.73 -7.07
CA THR A 264 -7.42 10.85 -6.21
C THR A 264 -8.44 11.86 -6.79
N VAL A 265 -7.96 13.00 -7.28
CA VAL A 265 -8.81 14.04 -7.91
C VAL A 265 -9.41 13.55 -9.22
N LEU A 266 -8.62 12.87 -10.07
CA LEU A 266 -9.09 12.27 -11.32
C LEU A 266 -10.17 11.22 -11.07
N SER A 267 -10.01 10.40 -10.03
CA SER A 267 -11.02 9.42 -9.61
C SER A 267 -12.33 10.11 -9.23
N ALA A 268 -12.27 11.18 -8.42
CA ALA A 268 -13.45 11.96 -8.06
C ALA A 268 -14.14 12.60 -9.29
N LEU A 269 -13.37 13.14 -10.23
CA LEU A 269 -13.88 13.72 -11.47
C LEU A 269 -14.54 12.67 -12.38
N GLY A 270 -13.95 11.48 -12.47
CA GLY A 270 -14.50 10.36 -13.23
C GLY A 270 -15.85 9.91 -12.67
N ASN A 271 -15.94 9.71 -11.36
CA ASN A 271 -17.20 9.30 -10.71
C ASN A 271 -18.31 10.37 -10.79
N LEU A 272 -17.95 11.65 -10.91
CA LEU A 272 -18.91 12.74 -11.19
C LEU A 272 -19.18 12.95 -12.69
N ALA A 273 -18.58 12.14 -13.57
CA ALA A 273 -18.64 12.28 -15.02
C ALA A 273 -18.25 13.69 -15.55
N ARG A 274 -17.33 14.38 -14.87
CA ARG A 274 -16.93 15.76 -15.18
C ARG A 274 -15.78 15.81 -16.18
N SER A 275 -16.05 15.43 -17.42
CA SER A 275 -15.05 15.33 -18.49
C SER A 275 -14.22 16.59 -18.72
N ARG A 276 -14.82 17.78 -18.66
CA ARG A 276 -14.09 19.06 -18.83
C ARG A 276 -13.01 19.25 -17.77
N GLN A 277 -13.37 19.16 -16.51
CA GLN A 277 -12.43 19.26 -15.40
C GLN A 277 -11.44 18.09 -15.39
N GLY A 278 -11.86 16.90 -15.83
CA GLY A 278 -10.98 15.75 -16.06
C GLY A 278 -9.87 16.04 -17.07
N LYS A 279 -10.19 16.70 -18.19
CA LYS A 279 -9.19 17.15 -19.19
C LYS A 279 -8.25 18.21 -18.63
N GLU A 280 -8.76 19.14 -17.81
CA GLU A 280 -7.93 20.14 -17.11
C GLU A 280 -6.96 19.47 -16.12
N ALA A 281 -7.42 18.47 -15.36
CA ALA A 281 -6.59 17.68 -14.45
C ALA A 281 -5.54 16.86 -15.20
N HIS A 282 -5.88 16.23 -16.32
CA HIS A 282 -4.92 15.53 -17.17
C HIS A 282 -3.85 16.48 -17.73
N ALA A 283 -4.22 17.67 -18.22
CA ALA A 283 -3.26 18.68 -18.62
C ALA A 283 -2.34 19.12 -17.46
N LYS A 284 -2.87 19.16 -16.22
CA LYS A 284 -2.06 19.43 -15.03
C LYS A 284 -1.04 18.32 -14.75
N VAL A 285 -1.37 17.04 -14.95
CA VAL A 285 -0.42 15.92 -14.84
C VAL A 285 0.75 16.11 -15.81
N ILE A 286 0.46 16.42 -17.08
CA ILE A 286 1.48 16.61 -18.12
C ILE A 286 2.39 17.80 -17.77
N THR A 287 1.80 18.95 -17.44
CA THR A 287 2.56 20.17 -17.12
C THR A 287 3.34 20.08 -15.80
N SER A 288 2.99 19.14 -14.92
CA SER A 288 3.72 18.87 -13.67
C SER A 288 4.86 17.86 -13.85
N GLY A 289 5.12 17.38 -15.08
CA GLY A 289 6.19 16.41 -15.36
C GLY A 289 5.91 15.02 -14.81
N LEU A 290 4.63 14.68 -14.63
CA LEU A 290 4.18 13.38 -14.09
C LEU A 290 3.82 12.37 -15.18
N SER A 291 4.04 12.71 -16.46
CA SER A 291 3.88 11.76 -17.58
C SER A 291 4.82 10.56 -17.43
N GLY A 292 4.37 9.38 -17.84
CA GLY A 292 5.08 8.10 -17.69
C GLY A 292 4.96 7.47 -16.29
N ARG A 293 4.24 8.11 -15.36
CA ARG A 293 3.96 7.56 -14.04
C ARG A 293 2.70 6.68 -14.09
N VAL A 294 2.90 5.37 -14.04
CA VAL A 294 1.83 4.36 -14.16
C VAL A 294 0.64 4.59 -13.22
N VAL A 295 0.88 5.07 -11.99
CA VAL A 295 -0.17 5.28 -10.98
C VAL A 295 -1.17 6.36 -11.43
N VAL A 296 -0.68 7.54 -11.84
CA VAL A 296 -1.56 8.63 -12.28
C VAL A 296 -2.14 8.35 -13.66
N GLU A 297 -1.37 7.72 -14.57
CA GLU A 297 -1.85 7.33 -15.90
C GLU A 297 -3.01 6.33 -15.83
N SER A 298 -2.94 5.35 -14.92
CA SER A 298 -4.06 4.43 -14.65
C SER A 298 -5.31 5.17 -14.15
N SER A 299 -5.12 6.23 -13.35
CA SER A 299 -6.23 7.07 -12.87
C SER A 299 -6.83 7.95 -13.98
N ILE A 300 -6.02 8.38 -14.95
CA ILE A 300 -6.49 9.11 -16.13
C ILE A 300 -7.36 8.21 -17.02
N ILE A 301 -6.91 6.96 -17.23
CA ILE A 301 -7.67 5.93 -17.96
C ILE A 301 -9.05 5.73 -17.32
N ASP A 302 -9.10 5.44 -16.01
CA ASP A 302 -10.35 5.27 -15.26
C ASP A 302 -11.26 6.50 -15.34
N MET A 303 -10.69 7.70 -15.22
CA MET A 303 -11.44 8.96 -15.31
C MET A 303 -12.11 9.14 -16.67
N TYR A 304 -11.37 8.96 -17.77
CA TYR A 304 -11.94 9.09 -19.12
C TYR A 304 -13.00 8.03 -19.39
N ALA A 305 -12.73 6.79 -18.98
CA ALA A 305 -13.66 5.69 -19.12
C ALA A 305 -14.99 5.96 -18.39
N LYS A 306 -14.94 6.41 -17.14
CA LYS A 306 -16.16 6.78 -16.37
C LYS A 306 -16.89 7.99 -16.92
N CYS A 307 -16.18 8.89 -17.60
CA CYS A 307 -16.78 9.98 -18.36
C CYS A 307 -17.39 9.55 -19.72
N GLY A 308 -17.28 8.27 -20.09
CA GLY A 308 -17.76 7.73 -21.37
C GLY A 308 -16.87 8.07 -22.57
N ILE A 309 -15.68 8.62 -22.35
CA ILE A 309 -14.74 9.01 -23.42
C ILE A 309 -13.69 7.91 -23.59
N VAL A 310 -14.15 6.73 -24.01
CA VAL A 310 -13.34 5.51 -24.05
C VAL A 310 -12.16 5.61 -25.04
N ASP A 311 -12.28 6.41 -26.09
CA ASP A 311 -11.19 6.64 -27.05
C ASP A 311 -10.01 7.40 -26.43
N ASP A 312 -10.28 8.42 -25.60
CA ASP A 312 -9.23 9.15 -24.87
C ASP A 312 -8.57 8.21 -23.83
N SER A 313 -9.37 7.36 -23.17
CA SER A 313 -8.86 6.31 -22.27
C SER A 313 -7.90 5.34 -22.99
N ARG A 314 -8.26 4.88 -24.19
CA ARG A 314 -7.41 4.00 -25.01
C ARG A 314 -6.12 4.69 -25.44
N GLN A 315 -6.21 5.94 -25.90
CA GLN A 315 -5.03 6.72 -26.31
C GLN A 315 -4.01 6.90 -25.19
N VAL A 316 -4.48 7.15 -23.96
CA VAL A 316 -3.59 7.25 -22.79
C VAL A 316 -2.91 5.91 -22.54
N PHE A 317 -3.66 4.82 -22.53
CA PHE A 317 -3.12 3.47 -22.32
C PHE A 317 -2.08 3.07 -23.36
N ASP A 318 -2.36 3.31 -24.65
CA ASP A 318 -1.43 2.95 -25.72
C ASP A 318 -0.09 3.68 -25.61
N ARG A 319 -0.08 4.91 -25.09
CA ARG A 319 1.13 5.73 -24.88
C ARG A 319 1.95 5.33 -23.65
N MET A 320 1.42 4.51 -22.75
CA MET A 320 2.16 4.07 -21.56
C MET A 320 3.32 3.15 -21.95
N GLU A 321 4.54 3.49 -21.53
CA GLU A 321 5.73 2.64 -21.70
C GLU A 321 5.65 1.38 -20.83
N ASN A 322 5.18 1.52 -19.59
CA ASN A 322 5.04 0.44 -18.63
C ASN A 322 3.57 0.26 -18.28
N LYS A 323 2.99 -0.87 -18.69
CA LYS A 323 1.63 -1.28 -18.35
C LYS A 323 1.70 -2.30 -17.22
N ASN A 324 0.78 -2.21 -16.26
CA ASN A 324 0.65 -3.18 -15.18
C ASN A 324 -0.80 -3.61 -14.99
N ALA A 325 -1.01 -4.51 -14.01
CA ALA A 325 -2.32 -4.95 -13.52
C ALA A 325 -3.38 -3.85 -13.47
N VAL A 326 -3.01 -2.71 -12.86
CA VAL A 326 -3.93 -1.62 -12.55
C VAL A 326 -4.35 -0.89 -13.81
N SER A 327 -3.42 -0.59 -14.72
CA SER A 327 -3.73 0.05 -16.00
C SER A 327 -4.61 -0.83 -16.89
N TRP A 328 -4.36 -2.15 -16.92
CA TRP A 328 -5.19 -3.10 -17.66
C TRP A 328 -6.59 -3.20 -17.06
N CYS A 329 -6.70 -3.31 -15.74
CA CYS A 329 -7.98 -3.34 -15.04
C CYS A 329 -8.80 -2.06 -15.28
N ALA A 330 -8.16 -0.88 -15.25
CA ALA A 330 -8.81 0.39 -15.54
C ALA A 330 -9.36 0.42 -16.97
N LEU A 331 -8.56 0.00 -17.97
CA LEU A 331 -8.99 -0.02 -19.37
C LEU A 331 -10.13 -1.03 -19.61
N LEU A 332 -9.94 -2.29 -19.22
CA LEU A 332 -10.96 -3.35 -19.38
C LEU A 332 -12.24 -2.98 -18.63
N GLY A 333 -12.11 -2.48 -17.40
CA GLY A 333 -13.24 -2.02 -16.59
C GLY A 333 -14.00 -0.90 -17.29
N GLY A 334 -13.28 0.04 -17.87
CA GLY A 334 -13.85 1.15 -18.65
C GLY A 334 -14.64 0.69 -19.88
N TYR A 335 -14.07 -0.17 -20.71
CA TYR A 335 -14.79 -0.74 -21.87
C TYR A 335 -16.02 -1.55 -21.43
N CYS A 336 -15.89 -2.32 -20.34
CA CYS A 336 -16.98 -3.12 -19.79
C CYS A 336 -18.15 -2.25 -19.27
N GLN A 337 -17.85 -1.19 -18.52
CA GLN A 337 -18.86 -0.26 -17.99
C GLN A 337 -19.58 0.51 -19.11
N ASN A 338 -18.90 0.78 -20.21
CA ASN A 338 -19.47 1.41 -21.40
C ASN A 338 -20.16 0.41 -22.36
N GLY A 339 -20.32 -0.85 -21.95
CA GLY A 339 -21.03 -1.88 -22.72
C GLY A 339 -20.28 -2.41 -23.94
N ASN A 340 -19.02 -2.01 -24.15
CA ASN A 340 -18.20 -2.47 -25.26
C ASN A 340 -17.48 -3.79 -24.89
N PHE A 341 -18.28 -4.83 -24.64
CA PHE A 341 -17.81 -6.12 -24.17
C PHE A 341 -16.92 -6.85 -25.17
N LYS A 342 -17.10 -6.62 -26.47
CA LYS A 342 -16.26 -7.24 -27.51
C LYS A 342 -14.82 -6.74 -27.39
N ALA A 343 -14.63 -5.43 -27.26
CA ALA A 343 -13.31 -4.86 -27.05
C ALA A 343 -12.65 -5.37 -25.77
N VAL A 344 -13.40 -5.68 -24.72
CA VAL A 344 -12.85 -6.33 -23.50
C VAL A 344 -12.24 -7.70 -23.82
N LEU A 345 -12.91 -8.50 -24.65
CA LEU A 345 -12.38 -9.81 -25.04
C LEU A 345 -11.16 -9.69 -25.95
N ASP A 346 -11.18 -8.76 -26.90
CA ASP A 346 -10.06 -8.50 -27.81
C ASP A 346 -8.83 -8.00 -27.02
N LEU A 347 -9.03 -7.03 -26.12
CA LEU A 347 -7.97 -6.53 -25.22
C LEU A 347 -7.41 -7.60 -24.29
N PHE A 348 -8.25 -8.51 -23.79
CA PHE A 348 -7.78 -9.61 -22.94
C PHE A 348 -6.88 -10.59 -23.70
N GLN A 349 -7.03 -10.72 -25.02
CA GLN A 349 -6.10 -11.51 -25.85
C GLN A 349 -4.77 -10.79 -26.09
N GLU A 350 -4.74 -9.46 -26.01
CA GLU A 350 -3.51 -8.66 -26.08
C GLU A 350 -2.71 -8.72 -24.76
N MET A 351 -3.33 -9.13 -23.65
CA MET A 351 -2.65 -9.30 -22.35
C MET A 351 -1.79 -10.56 -22.35
N ASP A 352 -0.59 -10.48 -21.79
CA ASP A 352 0.25 -11.66 -21.56
C ASP A 352 -0.40 -12.60 -20.53
N ALA A 353 -0.28 -13.92 -20.75
CA ALA A 353 -0.97 -14.93 -19.96
C ALA A 353 -0.52 -15.02 -18.48
N ASP A 354 0.61 -14.40 -18.14
CA ASP A 354 1.12 -14.30 -16.76
C ASP A 354 0.52 -13.11 -15.98
N ASP A 355 -0.22 -12.20 -16.64
CA ASP A 355 -0.80 -10.99 -16.05
C ASP A 355 -2.22 -11.21 -15.49
N ASP A 356 -2.25 -11.53 -14.19
CA ASP A 356 -3.24 -11.15 -13.18
C ASP A 356 -4.66 -11.74 -13.15
N GLN A 357 -4.96 -12.33 -11.99
CA GLN A 357 -6.30 -12.79 -11.56
C GLN A 357 -7.35 -11.65 -11.48
N TYR A 358 -6.92 -10.39 -11.35
CA TYR A 358 -7.82 -9.24 -11.15
C TYR A 358 -8.67 -8.93 -12.38
N SER A 359 -8.13 -9.16 -13.58
CA SER A 359 -8.81 -8.92 -14.86
C SER A 359 -9.93 -9.94 -15.13
N PHE A 360 -9.85 -11.16 -14.55
CA PHE A 360 -10.82 -12.24 -14.80
C PHE A 360 -12.25 -11.82 -14.49
N SER A 361 -12.47 -11.11 -13.38
CA SER A 361 -13.82 -10.69 -13.00
C SER A 361 -14.46 -9.77 -14.05
N THR A 362 -13.68 -8.88 -14.67
CA THR A 362 -14.13 -7.95 -15.70
C THR A 362 -14.36 -8.66 -17.03
N VAL A 363 -13.48 -9.60 -17.40
CA VAL A 363 -13.65 -10.38 -18.63
C VAL A 363 -14.84 -11.33 -18.51
N LEU A 364 -15.06 -11.96 -17.35
CA LEU A 364 -16.25 -12.76 -17.06
C LEU A 364 -17.53 -11.93 -17.16
N ARG A 365 -17.50 -10.67 -16.68
CA ARG A 365 -18.63 -9.74 -16.83
C ARG A 365 -18.89 -9.40 -18.30
N ALA A 366 -17.84 -9.22 -19.11
CA ALA A 366 -17.99 -9.04 -20.56
C ALA A 366 -18.55 -10.28 -21.25
N CYS A 367 -18.09 -11.49 -20.88
CA CYS A 367 -18.67 -12.74 -21.37
C CYS A 367 -20.15 -12.86 -21.00
N SER A 368 -20.51 -12.48 -19.77
CA SER A 368 -21.89 -12.45 -19.28
C SER A 368 -22.75 -11.48 -20.11
N GLY A 369 -22.25 -10.27 -20.35
CA GLY A 369 -22.91 -9.24 -21.16
C GLY A 369 -23.12 -9.64 -22.63
N LEU A 370 -22.22 -10.44 -23.21
CA LEU A 370 -22.33 -10.97 -24.57
C LEU A 370 -23.05 -12.31 -24.66
N SER A 371 -23.42 -12.93 -23.52
CA SER A 371 -23.83 -14.34 -23.47
C SER A 371 -22.80 -15.29 -24.11
N ALA A 372 -21.51 -14.95 -24.02
CA ALA A 372 -20.39 -15.66 -24.63
C ALA A 372 -19.94 -16.84 -23.75
N VAL A 373 -20.76 -17.89 -23.73
CA VAL A 373 -20.59 -19.04 -22.81
C VAL A 373 -19.30 -19.83 -23.04
N MET A 374 -18.79 -19.89 -24.27
CA MET A 374 -17.59 -20.66 -24.60
C MET A 374 -16.34 -20.02 -24.00
N GLN A 375 -16.15 -18.73 -24.26
CA GLN A 375 -15.07 -17.92 -23.69
C GLN A 375 -15.16 -17.90 -22.15
N GLY A 376 -16.38 -17.78 -21.61
CA GLY A 376 -16.61 -17.89 -20.17
C GLY A 376 -16.21 -19.23 -19.57
N LYS A 377 -16.45 -20.35 -20.26
CA LYS A 377 -15.99 -21.69 -19.83
C LYS A 377 -14.47 -21.83 -19.91
N GLU A 378 -13.84 -21.31 -20.94
CA GLU A 378 -12.38 -21.31 -21.08
C GLU A 378 -11.71 -20.58 -19.91
N LEU A 379 -12.20 -19.38 -19.57
CA LEU A 379 -11.75 -18.60 -18.42
C LEU A 379 -11.97 -19.33 -17.09
N HIS A 380 -13.14 -19.94 -16.91
CA HIS A 380 -13.42 -20.72 -15.71
C HIS A 380 -12.45 -21.92 -15.57
N CYS A 381 -12.19 -22.65 -16.66
CA CYS A 381 -11.21 -23.73 -16.66
C CYS A 381 -9.80 -23.23 -16.37
N HIS A 382 -9.41 -22.08 -16.93
CA HIS A 382 -8.13 -21.46 -16.66
C HIS A 382 -7.98 -21.06 -15.17
N PHE A 383 -9.01 -20.42 -14.60
CA PHE A 383 -9.06 -20.07 -13.18
C PHE A 383 -8.91 -21.30 -12.26
N LEU A 384 -9.56 -22.42 -12.59
CA LEU A 384 -9.42 -23.67 -11.83
C LEU A 384 -8.02 -24.30 -11.92
N ARG A 385 -7.27 -24.04 -13.00
CA ARG A 385 -5.91 -24.58 -13.20
C ARG A 385 -4.84 -23.77 -12.47
N ILE A 386 -5.06 -22.49 -12.22
CA ILE A 386 -4.18 -21.68 -11.39
C ILE A 386 -4.34 -22.17 -9.92
N LYS A 387 -3.28 -22.77 -9.36
CA LYS A 387 -3.32 -23.35 -8.00
C LYS A 387 -3.69 -22.29 -6.95
N GLY A 388 -4.86 -22.45 -6.33
CA GLY A 388 -5.21 -21.79 -5.05
C GLY A 388 -6.37 -20.77 -5.05
N GLY A 389 -7.00 -20.45 -6.19
CA GLY A 389 -8.01 -19.39 -6.23
C GLY A 389 -9.42 -19.85 -5.87
N ARG A 390 -9.81 -19.85 -4.58
CA ARG A 390 -11.21 -19.57 -4.24
C ARG A 390 -11.30 -18.07 -4.01
N ASN A 391 -12.00 -17.38 -4.90
CA ASN A 391 -12.16 -15.93 -4.81
C ASN A 391 -13.64 -15.60 -4.99
N VAL A 392 -14.27 -15.11 -3.93
CA VAL A 392 -15.71 -14.79 -3.92
C VAL A 392 -16.12 -13.83 -5.03
N VAL A 393 -15.23 -12.93 -5.46
CA VAL A 393 -15.50 -11.97 -6.54
C VAL A 393 -15.57 -12.69 -7.89
N ILE A 394 -14.62 -13.60 -8.17
CA ILE A 394 -14.60 -14.38 -9.41
C ILE A 394 -15.73 -15.40 -9.41
N GLU A 395 -15.99 -16.07 -8.29
CA GLU A 395 -17.11 -17.01 -8.13
C GLU A 395 -18.46 -16.31 -8.35
N SER A 396 -18.66 -15.11 -7.81
CA SER A 396 -19.87 -14.31 -8.06
C SER A 396 -20.03 -13.93 -9.55
N ALA A 397 -18.94 -13.56 -10.22
CA ALA A 397 -18.94 -13.26 -11.65
C ALA A 397 -19.24 -14.50 -12.50
N LEU A 398 -18.77 -15.69 -12.09
CA LEU A 398 -19.08 -16.97 -12.74
C LEU A 398 -20.55 -17.36 -12.58
N VAL A 399 -21.14 -17.12 -11.40
CA VAL A 399 -22.59 -17.31 -11.18
C VAL A 399 -23.39 -16.43 -12.13
N ASP A 400 -23.09 -15.13 -12.20
CA ASP A 400 -23.76 -14.19 -13.10
C ASP A 400 -23.62 -14.60 -14.58
N LEU A 401 -22.41 -14.97 -15.02
CA LEU A 401 -22.14 -15.47 -16.37
C LEU A 401 -23.02 -16.66 -16.74
N TYR A 402 -23.01 -17.73 -15.93
CA TYR A 402 -23.77 -18.93 -16.26
C TYR A 402 -25.27 -18.69 -16.19
N ALA A 403 -25.73 -17.87 -15.26
CA ALA A 403 -27.12 -17.49 -15.14
C ALA A 403 -27.62 -16.74 -16.39
N LYS A 404 -26.89 -15.70 -16.85
CA LYS A 404 -27.26 -14.94 -18.04
C LYS A 404 -27.15 -15.73 -19.34
N CYS A 405 -26.24 -16.71 -19.39
CA CYS A 405 -26.14 -17.64 -20.52
C CYS A 405 -27.21 -18.75 -20.50
N GLY A 406 -28.18 -18.74 -19.57
CA GLY A 406 -29.23 -19.75 -19.48
C GLY A 406 -28.79 -21.09 -18.86
N LEU A 407 -27.56 -21.19 -18.37
CA LEU A 407 -27.00 -22.39 -17.75
C LEU A 407 -27.13 -22.35 -16.22
N VAL A 408 -28.37 -22.16 -15.72
CA VAL A 408 -28.65 -21.97 -14.28
C VAL A 408 -28.14 -23.12 -13.41
N SER A 409 -28.16 -24.36 -13.92
CA SER A 409 -27.60 -25.51 -13.19
C SER A 409 -26.09 -25.38 -12.93
N TYR A 410 -25.34 -24.82 -13.88
CA TYR A 410 -23.92 -24.53 -13.70
C TYR A 410 -23.72 -23.36 -12.73
N ALA A 411 -24.55 -22.31 -12.83
CA ALA A 411 -24.52 -21.19 -11.89
C ALA A 411 -24.76 -21.67 -10.45
N HIS A 412 -25.78 -22.51 -10.23
CA HIS A 412 -26.09 -23.10 -8.93
C HIS A 412 -24.95 -23.98 -8.40
N ARG A 413 -24.25 -24.71 -9.28
CA ARG A 413 -23.10 -25.54 -8.88
C ARG A 413 -21.92 -24.70 -8.40
N VAL A 414 -21.60 -23.60 -9.11
CA VAL A 414 -20.56 -22.66 -8.70
C VAL A 414 -20.95 -22.01 -7.37
N PHE A 415 -22.19 -21.54 -7.24
CA PHE A 415 -22.73 -20.98 -6.00
C PHE A 415 -22.59 -21.97 -4.83
N SER A 416 -23.06 -23.20 -5.00
CA SER A 416 -23.03 -24.22 -3.94
C SER A 416 -21.60 -24.51 -3.46
N ASN A 417 -20.64 -24.58 -4.38
CA ASN A 417 -19.24 -24.87 -4.07
C ASN A 417 -18.45 -23.68 -3.50
N ALA A 418 -18.96 -22.45 -3.56
CA ALA A 418 -18.31 -21.27 -3.01
C ALA A 418 -18.17 -21.36 -1.47
N THR A 419 -16.95 -21.18 -0.95
CA THR A 419 -16.67 -21.23 0.50
C THR A 419 -17.26 -20.06 1.27
N THR A 420 -17.27 -18.90 0.64
CA THR A 420 -17.81 -17.67 1.18
C THR A 420 -18.80 -17.12 0.16
N LYS A 421 -19.97 -16.72 0.63
CA LYS A 421 -21.03 -16.15 -0.21
C LYS A 421 -21.35 -14.80 0.39
N ASN A 422 -21.11 -13.74 -0.36
CA ASN A 422 -21.51 -12.40 0.05
C ASN A 422 -22.86 -12.04 -0.60
N LEU A 423 -23.38 -10.87 -0.25
CA LEU A 423 -24.63 -10.36 -0.84
C LEU A 423 -24.60 -10.34 -2.38
N ILE A 424 -23.45 -10.08 -2.99
CA ILE A 424 -23.29 -10.07 -4.45
C ILE A 424 -23.50 -11.49 -5.02
N THR A 425 -22.91 -12.52 -4.41
CA THR A 425 -23.08 -13.91 -4.84
C THR A 425 -24.53 -14.38 -4.74
N TRP A 426 -25.21 -14.04 -3.64
CA TRP A 426 -26.63 -14.36 -3.44
C TRP A 426 -27.51 -13.64 -4.46
N ASN A 427 -27.33 -12.33 -4.62
CA ASN A 427 -28.08 -11.54 -5.60
C ASN A 427 -27.90 -12.06 -7.02
N ALA A 428 -26.67 -12.44 -7.41
CA ALA A 428 -26.41 -13.02 -8.73
C ALA A 428 -27.22 -14.32 -8.94
N MET A 429 -27.28 -15.20 -7.93
CA MET A 429 -28.02 -16.47 -8.05
C MET A 429 -29.54 -16.28 -8.04
N ILE A 430 -30.05 -15.39 -7.18
CA ILE A 430 -31.49 -15.07 -7.11
C ILE A 430 -31.97 -14.46 -8.42
N CYS A 431 -31.25 -13.45 -8.93
CA CYS A 431 -31.51 -12.86 -10.24
C CYS A 431 -31.41 -13.92 -11.33
N GLY A 432 -30.43 -14.83 -11.25
CA GLY A 432 -30.27 -15.90 -12.21
C GLY A 432 -31.46 -16.84 -12.30
N PHE A 433 -32.00 -17.29 -11.16
CA PHE A 433 -33.23 -18.09 -11.13
C PHE A 433 -34.43 -17.31 -11.67
N ALA A 434 -34.59 -16.04 -11.27
CA ALA A 434 -35.71 -15.20 -11.71
C ALA A 434 -35.70 -14.97 -13.23
N GLN A 435 -34.55 -14.58 -13.79
CA GLN A 435 -34.38 -14.32 -15.23
C GLN A 435 -34.59 -15.56 -16.10
N ASN A 436 -34.42 -16.75 -15.54
CA ASN A 436 -34.62 -18.03 -16.22
C ASN A 436 -35.99 -18.66 -15.93
N GLY A 437 -36.94 -17.89 -15.40
CA GLY A 437 -38.32 -18.34 -15.17
C GLY A 437 -38.49 -19.29 -13.97
N GLN A 438 -37.47 -19.45 -13.12
CA GLN A 438 -37.46 -20.34 -11.96
C GLN A 438 -37.78 -19.56 -10.66
N ALA A 439 -38.91 -18.85 -10.66
CA ALA A 439 -39.29 -17.93 -9.59
C ALA A 439 -39.38 -18.60 -8.20
N GLY A 440 -39.84 -19.85 -8.12
CA GLY A 440 -39.90 -20.59 -6.86
C GLY A 440 -38.53 -20.77 -6.20
N GLN A 441 -37.52 -21.14 -6.99
CA GLN A 441 -36.14 -21.28 -6.52
C GLN A 441 -35.50 -19.93 -6.18
N ALA A 442 -35.84 -18.87 -6.90
CA ALA A 442 -35.40 -17.52 -6.54
C ALA A 442 -35.89 -17.09 -5.14
N ILE A 443 -37.16 -17.37 -4.82
CA ILE A 443 -37.75 -17.08 -3.50
C ILE A 443 -37.12 -17.95 -2.41
N GLU A 444 -36.88 -19.24 -2.69
CA GLU A 444 -36.21 -20.14 -1.76
C GLU A 444 -34.81 -19.64 -1.40
N MET A 445 -34.01 -19.29 -2.40
CA MET A 445 -32.66 -18.73 -2.20
C MET A 445 -32.67 -17.43 -1.40
N PHE A 446 -33.65 -16.55 -1.63
CA PHE A 446 -33.79 -15.31 -0.87
C PHE A 446 -34.11 -15.59 0.61
N ASN A 447 -34.99 -16.55 0.89
CA ASN A 447 -35.32 -16.94 2.26
C ASN A 447 -34.11 -17.54 2.99
N ASP A 448 -33.29 -18.34 2.29
CA ASP A 448 -32.08 -18.93 2.87
C ASP A 448 -31.02 -17.87 3.18
N MET A 449 -30.88 -16.85 2.33
CA MET A 449 -30.01 -15.70 2.58
C MET A 449 -30.38 -15.00 3.90
N ILE A 450 -31.68 -14.70 4.11
CA ILE A 450 -32.16 -14.03 5.33
C ILE A 450 -31.93 -14.88 6.59
N LYS A 451 -32.20 -16.19 6.52
CA LYS A 451 -31.97 -17.10 7.65
C LYS A 451 -30.50 -17.17 8.04
N GLY A 452 -29.58 -17.09 7.08
CA GLY A 452 -28.14 -17.08 7.32
C GLY A 452 -27.64 -15.82 8.03
N GLU A 453 -28.19 -14.65 7.71
CA GLU A 453 -27.80 -13.37 8.33
C GLU A 453 -28.28 -13.24 9.79
N GLN A 454 -29.46 -13.78 10.10
CA GLN A 454 -30.00 -13.79 11.46
C GLN A 454 -29.21 -14.71 12.42
N GLY A 455 -28.47 -15.70 11.89
CA GLY A 455 -27.61 -16.60 12.67
C GLY A 455 -26.21 -16.05 12.97
N GLN A 456 -25.80 -14.92 12.38
CA GLN A 456 -24.51 -14.26 12.64
C GLN A 456 -24.63 -13.03 13.56
N THR A 457 -25.87 -12.63 13.89
CA THR A 457 -26.19 -11.47 14.75
C THR A 457 -26.69 -11.86 16.15
N MET A 458 -26.67 -13.15 16.49
CA MET A 458 -26.77 -13.68 17.86
C MET A 458 -25.43 -14.29 18.26
#